data_AF-A0A1C4U943-F1
#
_entry.id   AF-A0A1C4U943-F1
#
_cell.length_a   1.000
_cell.length_b   1.000
_cell.length_c   1.000
_cell.angle_alpha   90.00
_cell.angle_beta   90.00
_cell.angle_gamma   90.00
#
_symmetry.space_group_name_H-M   'P 1'
#
loop_
_entity.id
_entity.type
_entity.pdbx_description
1 polymer ?
#
loop_
_entity_poly.entity_id
_entity_poly.type
_entity_poly.pdbx_seq_one_letter_code
_entity_poly.pdbx_strand_id
1 'polypeptide(L)' 'MPLLRVHLDSDRVTARRILQLHQEGTTHHESREAARDAVWRQGRTPAGEPVFVGITNGRRNVQLLYDVEVYSDTAP' A
#
# COMPACT_ATOMS: atom_id res chain seq x y z
N MET A 1 4.44 16.14 3.79
CA MET A 1 3.93 15.05 4.66
C MET A 1 4.92 13.89 4.59
N PRO A 2 5.31 13.24 5.70
CA PRO A 2 6.15 12.05 5.66
C PRO A 2 5.47 10.90 4.91
N LEU A 3 6.27 10.07 4.22
CA LEU A 3 5.80 8.85 3.57
C LEU A 3 5.95 7.65 4.52
N LEU A 4 4.90 6.85 4.60
CA LEU A 4 4.86 5.59 5.33
C LEU A 4 4.68 4.44 4.35
N ARG A 5 5.61 3.48 4.36
CA ARG A 5 5.48 2.24 3.59
C ARG A 5 4.68 1.21 4.38
N VAL A 6 3.56 0.77 3.82
CA VAL A 6 2.74 -0.31 4.37
C VAL A 6 2.88 -1.58 3.55
N HIS A 7 2.85 -2.70 4.25
CA HIS A 7 2.95 -4.04 3.69
C HIS A 7 1.61 -4.75 3.92
N LEU A 8 0.99 -5.21 2.84
CA LEU A 8 -0.27 -5.95 2.90
C LEU A 8 -0.02 -7.39 2.46
N ASP A 9 -0.42 -8.34 3.29
CA ASP A 9 -0.37 -9.75 2.90
C ASP A 9 -1.31 -10.01 1.73
N SER A 10 -0.84 -10.81 0.78
CA SER A 10 -1.60 -11.16 -0.41
C SER A 10 -1.21 -12.54 -0.91
N ASP A 11 -2.13 -13.19 -1.64
CA ASP A 11 -1.78 -14.36 -2.41
C ASP A 11 -1.09 -13.96 -3.73
N ARG A 12 -0.42 -14.94 -4.35
CA ARG A 12 0.35 -14.70 -5.58
C ARG A 12 -0.51 -14.30 -6.77
N VAL A 13 -1.75 -14.81 -6.86
CA VAL A 13 -2.65 -14.54 -7.99
C VAL A 13 -3.10 -13.08 -7.92
N THR A 14 -3.57 -12.66 -6.75
CA THR A 14 -3.98 -11.29 -6.48
C THR A 14 -2.83 -10.31 -6.65
N ALA A 15 -1.66 -10.59 -6.08
CA ALA A 15 -0.48 -9.73 -6.19
C ALA A 15 -0.01 -9.54 -7.64
N ARG A 16 -0.05 -10.61 -8.44
CA ARG A 16 0.33 -10.53 -9.85
C ARG A 16 -0.70 -9.74 -10.68
N ARG A 17 -1.99 -9.91 -10.39
CA ARG A 17 -3.07 -9.12 -11.03
C ARG A 17 -2.90 -7.62 -10.73
N ILE A 18 -2.65 -7.25 -9.49
CA ILE A 18 -2.46 -5.84 -9.09
C ILE A 18 -1.20 -5.26 -9.74
N LEU A 19 -0.10 -6.03 -9.77
CA LEU A 19 1.12 -5.62 -10.46
C LEU A 19 0.87 -5.37 -11.96
N GLN A 20 0.10 -6.24 -12.62
CA GLN A 20 -0.27 -6.05 -14.03
C GLN A 20 -1.11 -4.78 -14.23
N LEU A 21 -2.16 -4.58 -13.40
CA LEU A 21 -2.97 -3.36 -13.48
C LEU A 21 -2.11 -2.10 -13.33
N HIS A 22 -1.17 -2.10 -12.40
CA HIS A 22 -0.23 -0.99 -12.22
C HIS A 22 0.63 -0.72 -13.46
N GLN A 23 1.12 -1.77 -14.12
CA GLN A 23 1.88 -1.65 -15.38
C GLN A 23 1.01 -1.10 -16.52
N GLU A 24 -0.29 -1.35 -16.47
CA GLU A 24 -1.29 -0.81 -17.41
C GLU A 24 -1.77 0.61 -17.02
N GLY A 25 -1.19 1.23 -15.98
CA GLY A 25 -1.60 2.54 -15.46
C GLY A 25 -2.95 2.54 -14.75
N THR A 26 -3.49 1.36 -14.45
CA THR A 26 -4.75 1.15 -13.76
C THR A 26 -4.51 0.85 -12.29
N THR A 27 -5.53 1.10 -11.48
CA THR A 27 -5.44 0.96 -10.03
C THR A 27 -6.45 -0.05 -9.50
N HIS A 28 -6.04 -0.85 -8.53
CA HIS A 28 -6.92 -1.76 -7.82
C HIS A 28 -7.46 -1.09 -6.53
N HIS A 29 -8.74 -0.72 -6.55
CA HIS A 29 -9.36 0.10 -5.49
C HIS A 29 -9.33 -0.58 -4.11
N GLU A 30 -9.72 -1.85 -4.03
CA GLU A 30 -9.80 -2.59 -2.76
C GLU A 30 -8.44 -2.67 -2.04
N SER A 31 -7.35 -2.87 -2.79
CA SER A 31 -6.02 -2.90 -2.18
C SER A 31 -5.52 -1.53 -1.75
N ARG A 32 -6.05 -0.44 -2.31
CA ARG A 32 -5.76 0.92 -1.83
C ARG A 32 -6.50 1.24 -0.55
N GLU A 33 -7.78 0.86 -0.46
CA GLU A 33 -8.50 0.98 0.81
C GLU A 33 -7.83 0.13 1.91
N ALA A 34 -7.41 -1.09 1.59
CA ALA A 34 -6.65 -1.92 2.53
C ALA A 34 -5.33 -1.27 2.98
N ALA A 35 -4.66 -0.51 2.09
CA ALA A 35 -3.46 0.26 2.44
C ALA A 35 -3.79 1.42 3.39
N ARG A 36 -4.90 2.14 3.18
CA ARG A 36 -5.38 3.17 4.11
C ARG A 36 -5.70 2.60 5.48
N ASP A 37 -6.41 1.49 5.53
CA ASP A 37 -6.74 0.81 6.78
C ASP A 37 -5.49 0.35 7.52
N ALA A 38 -4.45 -0.08 6.80
CA ALA A 38 -3.17 -0.44 7.41
C ALA A 38 -2.49 0.76 8.08
N VAL A 39 -2.56 1.95 7.48
CA VAL A 39 -2.05 3.19 8.09
C VAL A 39 -2.78 3.50 9.39
N TRP A 40 -4.11 3.42 9.38
CA TRP A 40 -4.92 3.60 10.59
C TRP A 40 -4.58 2.60 11.69
N ARG A 41 -4.41 1.32 11.34
CA ARG A 41 -3.99 0.27 12.29
C ARG A 41 -2.61 0.50 12.89
N GLN A 42 -1.74 1.25 12.21
CA GLN A 42 -0.43 1.66 12.73
C GLN A 42 -0.50 2.95 13.57
N GLY A 43 -1.69 3.50 13.82
CA GLY A 43 -1.88 4.70 14.62
C GLY A 43 -1.49 6.00 13.91
N ARG A 44 -1.38 5.97 12.57
CA ARG A 44 -1.07 7.15 11.76
C ARG A 44 -2.32 7.61 11.00
N THR A 45 -2.37 8.89 10.65
CA THR A 45 -3.46 9.46 9.86
C THR A 45 -3.00 9.58 8.40
N PRO A 46 -3.64 8.90 7.44
CA PRO A 46 -3.34 9.07 6.02
C PRO A 46 -3.68 10.50 5.59
N ALA A 47 -2.73 11.15 4.92
CA ALA A 47 -2.82 12.50 4.40
C ALA A 47 -3.01 12.55 2.88
N GLY A 48 -2.82 11.41 2.20
CA GLY A 48 -2.89 11.31 0.75
C GLY A 48 -3.38 9.95 0.26
N GLU A 49 -3.42 9.86 -1.05
CA GLU A 49 -3.79 8.66 -1.79
C GLU A 49 -2.67 7.61 -1.74
N PRO A 50 -2.93 6.34 -1.37
CA PRO A 50 -1.91 5.29 -1.42
C PRO A 50 -1.38 5.09 -2.84
N VAL A 51 -0.06 4.99 -2.94
CA VAL A 51 0.68 4.73 -4.19
C VAL A 51 1.22 3.32 -4.13
N PHE A 52 0.82 2.48 -5.09
CA PHE A 52 1.38 1.14 -5.21
C PHE A 52 2.82 1.20 -5.72
N VAL A 53 3.73 0.53 -5.02
CA VAL A 53 5.17 0.54 -5.32
C VAL A 53 5.64 -0.79 -5.90
N GLY A 54 4.93 -1.88 -5.59
CA GLY A 54 5.26 -3.19 -6.11
C GLY A 54 4.88 -4.32 -5.17
N ILE A 55 5.51 -5.48 -5.38
CA ILE A 55 5.31 -6.67 -4.58
C ILE A 55 6.65 -7.21 -4.09
N THR A 56 6.66 -7.97 -3.00
CA THR A 56 7.88 -8.64 -2.53
C THR A 56 8.29 -9.79 -3.48
N ASN A 57 9.60 -10.03 -3.61
CA ASN A 57 10.16 -11.08 -4.49
C ASN A 57 10.09 -12.51 -3.91
N GLY A 58 9.23 -12.74 -2.91
CA GLY A 58 9.11 -14.02 -2.20
C GLY A 58 8.30 -15.07 -2.97
N ARG A 59 8.70 -16.35 -2.89
CA ARG A 59 7.88 -17.47 -3.39
C ARG A 59 6.70 -17.82 -2.47
N ARG A 60 6.78 -17.45 -1.19
CA ARG A 60 5.75 -17.61 -0.16
C ARG A 60 5.60 -16.26 0.54
N ASN A 61 4.38 -15.93 0.97
CA ASN A 61 4.04 -14.66 1.63
C ASN A 61 4.35 -13.43 0.76
N VAL A 62 3.73 -13.38 -0.42
CA VAL A 62 3.83 -12.20 -1.29
C VAL A 62 3.11 -11.06 -0.60
N GLN A 63 3.74 -9.90 -0.53
CA GLN A 63 3.13 -8.70 0.04
C GLN A 63 3.01 -7.62 -1.02
N LEU A 64 1.91 -6.87 -0.96
CA LEU A 64 1.76 -5.62 -1.69
C LEU A 64 2.44 -4.50 -0.91
N LEU A 65 3.19 -3.67 -1.63
CA LEU A 65 3.89 -2.52 -1.07
C LEU A 65 3.17 -1.25 -1.50
N TYR A 66 2.76 -0.45 -0.54
CA TYR A 66 2.17 0.86 -0.76
C TYR A 66 2.93 1.93 0.01
N ASP A 67 3.17 3.06 -0.62
CA ASP A 67 3.57 4.29 0.06
C ASP A 67 2.33 5.15 0.28
N VAL A 68 2.16 5.63 1.50
CA VAL A 68 1.05 6.51 1.87
C VAL A 68 1.62 7.74 2.56
N GLU A 69 1.23 8.93 2.10
CA GLU A 69 1.51 10.16 2.84
C GLU A 69 0.73 10.13 4.15
N VAL A 70 1.39 10.48 5.25
CA VAL A 70 0.77 10.55 6.58
C VAL A 70 1.06 11.90 7.23
N TYR A 71 0.19 12.34 8.13
CA TYR A 71 0.46 13.52 8.93
C TYR A 71 1.67 13.29 9.87
N SER A 72 2.47 14.33 10.07
CA SER A 72 3.55 14.34 11.06
C SER A 72 2.95 14.48 12.45
N ASP A 73 3.43 13.70 13.43
CA ASP A 73 2.94 13.77 14.83
C ASP A 73 3.45 15.03 15.57
N THR A 74 4.31 15.82 14.94
CA THR A 74 4.69 17.14 15.43
C THR A 74 3.60 18.14 15.06
N ALA A 75 2.66 18.36 15.97
CA ALA A 75 2.03 19.68 16.06
C ALA A 75 3.14 20.70 16.41
N PRO A 76 3.16 21.91 15.81
CA PRO A 76 3.97 23.01 16.33
C PRO A 76 3.56 23.41 17.75
#